data_AF-A0A9P8XPD5-F1
#
_entry.id   AF-A0A9P8XPD5-F1
#
_cell.length_a   1.000
_cell.length_b   1.000
_cell.length_c   1.000
_cell.angle_alpha   90.00
_cell.angle_beta   90.00
_cell.angle_gamma   90.00
#
_symmetry.space_group_name_H-M   'P 1'
#
loop_
_entity.id
_entity.type
_entity.pdbx_description
1 polymer ?
#
loop_
_entity_poly.entity_id
_entity_poly.type
_entity_poly.pdbx_seq_one_letter_code
_entity_poly.pdbx_strand_id
1 'polypeptide(L)'
;MMALFVLLFYRAASAFPLHVAARSDANITIPAGASNHGDPNLLCLPADWDDIAQFIVANYVTHAFTTTITSGTGILGVVYAVAKSLLFPIASAAY
;
A
#
# COMPACT_ATOMS: atom_id res chain seq x y z
N MET A 1 -18.37 9.13 2.20
CA MET A 1 -18.51 7.65 2.25
C MET A 1 -17.20 6.94 1.90
N MET A 2 -16.53 7.26 0.78
CA MET A 2 -15.21 6.69 0.43
C MET A 2 -14.09 6.95 1.46
N ALA A 3 -13.94 8.19 1.93
CA ALA A 3 -12.90 8.52 2.92
C ALA A 3 -13.07 7.73 4.23
N LEU A 4 -14.32 7.50 4.67
CA LEU A 4 -14.61 6.70 5.85
C LEU A 4 -14.21 5.24 5.63
N PHE A 5 -14.45 4.69 4.43
CA PHE A 5 -14.09 3.31 4.10
C PHE A 5 -12.56 3.13 4.05
N VAL A 6 -11.84 4.07 3.45
CA VAL A 6 -10.37 4.08 3.42
C VAL A 6 -9.78 4.22 4.83
N LEU A 7 -10.34 5.12 5.65
CA LEU A 7 -9.92 5.28 7.04
C LEU A 7 -10.22 4.04 7.88
N LEU A 8 -11.38 3.41 7.70
CA LEU A 8 -11.73 2.16 8.37
C LEU A 8 -10.83 1.00 7.91
N PHE A 9 -10.48 0.94 6.62
CA PHE A 9 -9.57 -0.08 6.10
C PHE A 9 -8.13 0.13 6.59
N TYR A 10 -7.65 1.38 6.63
CA TYR A 10 -6.35 1.72 7.21
C TYR A 10 -6.30 1.37 8.70
N ARG A 11 -7.35 1.72 9.47
CA ARG A 11 -7.47 1.36 10.89
C ARG A 11 -7.54 -0.16 11.09
N ALA A 12 -8.31 -0.86 10.28
CA ALA A 12 -8.40 -2.32 10.33
C ALA A 12 -7.05 -2.97 9.98
N ALA A 13 -6.40 -2.56 8.89
CA ALA A 13 -5.07 -3.04 8.50
C ALA A 13 -4.02 -2.78 9.60
N SER A 14 -4.07 -1.63 10.28
CA SER A 14 -3.20 -1.33 11.42
C SER A 14 -3.55 -2.10 12.69
N ALA A 15 -4.77 -2.63 12.81
CA ALA A 15 -5.26 -3.36 13.98
C ALA A 15 -5.11 -4.88 13.88
N PHE A 16 -4.84 -5.41 12.68
CA PHE A 16 -4.52 -6.82 12.48
C PHE A 16 -3.00 -7.00 12.46
N PRO A 17 -2.37 -7.54 13.52
CA PRO A 17 -1.01 -8.00 13.42
C PRO A 17 -1.03 -9.25 12.53
N LEU A 18 -0.81 -9.09 11.23
CA LEU A 18 -0.38 -10.21 10.41
C LEU A 18 0.97 -10.64 10.97
N HIS A 19 1.00 -11.77 11.65
CA HIS A 19 2.23 -12.42 12.13
C HIS A 19 3.03 -12.96 10.91
N VAL A 20 3.36 -12.11 9.95
CA VAL A 20 4.48 -12.36 9.03
C VAL A 20 5.71 -11.90 9.78
N ALA A 21 6.46 -12.86 10.28
CA ALA A 21 7.67 -12.67 11.03
C ALA A 21 8.73 -11.95 10.17
N ALA A 22 8.69 -10.63 10.10
CA ALA A 22 9.92 -9.84 10.06
C ALA A 22 10.45 -9.78 11.50
N ARG A 23 10.84 -10.94 12.03
CA ARG A 23 11.49 -11.03 13.34
C ARG A 23 12.86 -10.35 13.18
N SER A 24 13.01 -9.17 13.77
CA SER A 24 14.26 -8.42 13.84
C SER A 24 15.26 -9.04 14.83
N ASP A 25 15.37 -10.37 14.86
CA ASP A 25 16.31 -11.08 15.75
C ASP A 25 17.55 -11.57 15.00
N ALA A 26 17.61 -11.39 13.68
CA ALA A 26 18.87 -11.45 13.00
C ALA A 26 19.56 -10.11 13.26
N ASN A 27 20.53 -10.09 14.17
CA ASN A 27 21.62 -9.12 14.13
C ASN A 27 22.20 -9.20 12.72
N ILE A 28 21.74 -8.34 11.81
CA ILE A 28 22.16 -8.36 10.42
C ILE A 28 23.63 -8.01 10.43
N THR A 29 24.45 -9.05 10.29
CA THR A 29 25.89 -8.89 10.31
C THR A 29 26.23 -8.21 9.01
N ILE A 30 26.62 -6.94 9.12
CA ILE A 30 27.08 -6.14 7.99
C ILE A 30 28.20 -6.93 7.30
N PRO A 31 28.09 -7.24 6.00
CA PRO A 31 29.13 -7.98 5.30
C PRO A 31 30.47 -7.25 5.41
N ALA A 32 31.57 -7.99 5.50
CA ALA A 32 32.89 -7.41 5.68
C ALA A 32 33.19 -6.38 4.57
N GLY A 33 33.46 -5.13 4.95
CA GLY A 33 33.71 -4.02 4.03
C GLY A 33 32.51 -3.09 3.82
N ALA A 34 31.30 -3.45 4.25
CA ALA A 34 30.19 -2.51 4.29
C ALA A 34 30.34 -1.58 5.52
N SER A 35 30.21 -0.27 5.28
CA SER A 35 30.26 0.78 6.29
C SER A 35 28.97 1.56 6.23
N ASN A 36 28.42 1.90 7.39
CA ASN A 36 27.28 2.82 7.47
C ASN A 36 27.71 4.30 7.28
N HIS A 37 29.00 4.57 7.03
CA HIS A 37 29.55 5.92 6.81
C HIS A 37 29.19 6.93 7.92
N GLY A 38 28.90 6.43 9.14
CA GLY A 38 28.44 7.24 10.27
C GLY A 38 26.93 7.55 10.27
N ASP A 39 26.17 7.10 9.29
CA ASP A 39 24.70 7.26 9.22
C ASP A 39 23.99 5.94 9.54
N PRO A 40 23.32 5.82 10.70
CA PRO A 40 22.60 4.61 11.08
C PRO A 40 21.40 4.30 10.16
N ASN A 41 20.93 5.25 9.34
CA ASN A 41 19.82 5.08 8.40
C ASN A 41 20.26 4.64 7.00
N LEU A 42 21.56 4.48 6.77
CA LEU A 42 22.09 4.09 5.45
C LEU A 42 21.79 2.62 5.10
N LEU A 43 21.46 1.82 6.10
CA LEU A 43 21.13 0.40 5.96
C LEU A 43 19.61 0.25 5.89
N CYS A 44 19.12 -0.63 5.02
CA CYS A 44 17.70 -0.93 4.92
C CYS A 44 17.16 -1.37 6.28
N LEU A 45 16.49 -0.46 6.98
CA LEU A 45 15.73 -0.78 8.16
C LEU A 45 14.55 -1.67 7.72
N PRO A 46 14.20 -2.70 8.51
CA PRO A 46 12.98 -3.44 8.25
C PRO A 46 11.81 -2.46 8.23
N ALA A 47 10.95 -2.54 7.21
CA ALA A 47 9.78 -1.69 7.09
C ALA A 47 8.86 -1.91 8.29
N ASP A 48 8.42 -0.82 8.91
CA ASP A 48 7.42 -0.88 9.97
C ASP A 48 6.04 -1.19 9.38
N TRP A 49 5.12 -1.67 10.21
CA TRP A 49 3.74 -1.95 9.76
C TRP A 49 3.03 -0.72 9.22
N ASP A 50 3.37 0.47 9.72
CA ASP A 50 2.85 1.72 9.19
C ASP A 50 3.37 1.97 7.76
N ASP A 51 4.66 1.73 7.50
CA ASP A 51 5.23 1.84 6.15
C ASP A 51 4.53 0.91 5.17
N ILE A 52 4.29 -0.35 5.58
CA ILE A 52 3.60 -1.36 4.75
C ILE A 52 2.15 -0.94 4.49
N ALA A 53 1.43 -0.50 5.53
CA ALA A 53 0.04 -0.07 5.40
C ALA A 53 -0.08 1.17 4.50
N GLN A 54 0.80 2.16 4.69
CA GLN A 54 0.85 3.36 3.85
C GLN A 54 1.15 2.99 2.40
N PHE A 55 2.12 2.11 2.15
CA PHE A 55 2.47 1.64 0.81
C PHE A 55 1.28 0.98 0.12
N ILE A 56 0.59 0.05 0.80
CA ILE A 56 -0.58 -0.65 0.23
C ILE A 56 -1.70 0.34 -0.07
N VAL A 57 -2.06 1.20 0.89
CA VAL A 57 -3.15 2.19 0.72
C VAL A 57 -2.83 3.16 -0.42
N ALA A 58 -1.61 3.69 -0.47
CA ALA A 58 -1.18 4.60 -1.53
C ALA A 58 -1.27 3.95 -2.91
N ASN A 59 -0.88 2.69 -3.04
CA ASN A 59 -0.99 1.95 -4.31
C ASN A 59 -2.46 1.76 -4.73
N TYR A 60 -3.33 1.38 -3.81
CA TYR A 60 -4.76 1.18 -4.08
C TYR A 60 -5.44 2.48 -4.52
N VAL A 61 -5.14 3.58 -3.82
CA VAL A 61 -5.64 4.92 -4.16
C VAL A 61 -5.11 5.37 -5.52
N THR A 62 -3.83 5.17 -5.79
CA THR A 62 -3.21 5.52 -7.08
C THR A 62 -3.86 4.74 -8.23
N HIS A 63 -4.07 3.44 -8.05
CA HIS A 63 -4.75 2.60 -9.04
C HIS A 63 -6.18 3.08 -9.33
N ALA A 64 -6.92 3.49 -8.31
CA ALA A 64 -8.24 4.09 -8.47
C ALA A 64 -8.20 5.40 -9.27
N PHE A 65 -7.16 6.23 -9.06
CA PHE A 65 -6.97 7.46 -9.83
C PHE A 65 -6.54 7.22 -11.28
N THR A 66 -5.75 6.17 -11.54
CA THR A 66 -5.29 5.82 -12.89
C THR A 66 -6.28 4.93 -13.64
N THR A 67 -7.48 4.70 -13.09
CA THR A 67 -8.50 3.86 -13.71
C THR A 67 -8.96 4.47 -15.03
N THR A 68 -8.82 3.71 -16.11
CA THR A 68 -9.27 4.11 -17.45
C THR A 68 -10.80 4.11 -17.52
N ILE A 69 -11.38 5.20 -18.03
CA ILE A 69 -12.82 5.35 -18.20
C ILE A 69 -13.13 5.45 -19.68
N THR A 70 -14.00 4.59 -20.18
CA THR A 70 -14.45 4.63 -21.58
C THR A 70 -15.37 5.83 -21.82
N SER A 71 -15.17 6.52 -22.95
CA SER A 71 -16.02 7.63 -23.39
C SER A 71 -17.48 7.20 -23.55
N GLY A 72 -18.41 7.94 -22.94
CA GLY A 72 -19.84 7.59 -22.92
C GLY A 72 -20.32 6.94 -21.62
N THR A 73 -19.40 6.63 -20.70
CA THR A 73 -19.75 6.15 -19.36
C THR A 73 -20.41 7.25 -18.54
N GLY A 74 -21.65 7.03 -18.09
CA GLY A 74 -22.33 7.96 -17.19
C GLY A 74 -21.65 8.07 -15.82
N ILE A 75 -21.95 9.13 -15.07
CA ILE A 75 -21.32 9.41 -13.76
C ILE A 75 -21.41 8.22 -12.79
N LEU A 76 -22.54 7.51 -12.76
CA LEU A 76 -22.69 6.31 -11.93
C LEU A 76 -21.75 5.18 -12.35
N GLY A 77 -21.50 5.02 -13.65
CA GLY A 77 -20.55 4.04 -14.17
C GLY A 77 -19.10 4.41 -13.82
N VAL A 78 -18.76 5.71 -13.83
CA VAL A 78 -17.46 6.20 -13.38
C VAL A 78 -17.23 5.91 -11.90
N VAL A 79 -18.19 6.26 -11.04
CA VAL A 79 -18.09 6.00 -9.60
C VAL A 79 -17.96 4.50 -9.33
N TYR A 80 -18.71 3.67 -10.05
CA TYR A 80 -18.64 2.21 -9.92
C TYR A 80 -17.30 1.65 -10.40
N ALA A 81 -16.74 2.16 -11.49
CA ALA A 81 -15.42 1.76 -11.99
C ALA A 81 -14.31 2.10 -11.00
N VAL A 82 -14.30 3.33 -10.48
CA VAL A 82 -13.31 3.79 -9.48
C VAL A 82 -13.45 2.99 -8.18
N ALA A 83 -14.67 2.75 -7.69
CA ALA A 83 -14.91 1.98 -6.48
C ALA A 83 -14.45 0.52 -6.62
N LYS A 84 -14.69 -0.11 -7.77
CA LYS A 84 -14.21 -1.48 -8.03
C LYS A 84 -12.69 -1.53 -8.15
N SER A 85 -12.09 -0.58 -8.86
CA SER A 85 -10.65 -0.48 -9.01
C SER A 85 -9.96 -0.30 -7.65
N LEU A 86 -10.54 0.52 -6.75
CA LEU A 86 -10.03 0.71 -5.40
C LEU A 86 -10.12 -0.57 -4.53
N LEU A 87 -11.08 -1.46 -4.74
CA LEU A 87 -11.24 -2.68 -3.93
C LEU A 87 -10.49 -3.89 -4.52
N PHE A 88 -10.34 -3.92 -5.84
CA PHE A 88 -9.75 -5.01 -6.59
C PHE A 88 -8.71 -4.44 -7.56
N PRO A 89 -7.46 -4.23 -7.14
CA PRO A 89 -6.43 -3.62 -7.98
C PRO A 89 -6.07 -4.44 -9.23
N ILE A 90 -6.45 -5.71 -9.27
CA ILE A 90 -6.26 -6.61 -10.43
C ILE A 90 -7.34 -6.39 -11.50
N ALA A 91 -8.45 -5.73 -11.15
CA ALA A 91 -9.52 -5.41 -12.08
C ALA A 91 -9.15 -4.11 -12.81
N SER A 92 -8.74 -4.23 -14.07
CA SER A 92 -8.73 -3.08 -14.98
C SER A 92 -10.18 -2.74 -15.35
N ALA A 93 -10.53 -1.46 -15.36
CA ALA A 93 -11.82 -1.02 -15.87
C ALA A 93 -11.84 -1.17 -17.39
N ALA A 94 -12.23 -2.36 -17.86
CA ALA A 94 -12.62 -2.62 -19.23
C ALA A 94 -14.15 -2.71 -19.28
N TYR A 95 -14.81 -1.64 -19.73
CA TYR A 95 -16.18 -1.66 -20.24
C TYR A 95 -16.20 -0.89 -21.55
#